data_AF-A0A4S0FXN3-F1
#
_entry.id   AF-A0A4S0FXN3-F1
#
_cell.length_a   1.000
_cell.length_b   1.000
_cell.length_c   1.000
_cell.angle_alpha   90.00
_cell.angle_beta   90.00
_cell.angle_gamma   90.00
#
_symmetry.space_group_name_H-M   'P 1'
#
loop_
_entity.id
_entity.type
_entity.pdbx_description
1 polymer ?
#
loop_
_entity_poly.entity_id
_entity_poly.type
_entity_poly.pdbx_seq_one_letter_code
_entity_poly.pdbx_strand_id
1 'polypeptide(L)'
;HLIKLRASIINGCAFCVDMHVKESRHDGLSEQWINLMSVWRESPVYTQQERALLGWVDAVTKIAETGAPDDAFETLKAHFSDEEIVKITVAIGAIN
;
A
#
# COMPACT_ATOMS: atom_id res chain seq x y z
N HIS A 1 -7.49 -3.33 2.26
CA HIS A 1 -7.61 -2.83 0.88
C HIS A 1 -6.36 -2.20 0.33
N LEU A 2 -5.88 -1.07 0.88
CA LEU A 2 -4.74 -0.31 0.34
C LEU A 2 -3.50 -1.17 0.03
N ILE A 3 -2.99 -1.90 1.03
CA ILE A 3 -1.81 -2.77 0.89
C ILE A 3 -1.98 -3.74 -0.28
N LYS A 4 -3.13 -4.43 -0.30
CA LYS A 4 -3.42 -5.49 -1.25
C LYS A 4 -3.51 -4.95 -2.68
N LEU A 5 -4.25 -3.86 -2.88
CA LEU A 5 -4.41 -3.25 -4.20
C LEU A 5 -3.09 -2.67 -4.73
N ARG A 6 -2.34 -1.94 -3.89
CA ARG A 6 -1.10 -1.29 -4.32
C ARG A 6 -0.01 -2.30 -4.67
N ALA A 7 0.24 -3.29 -3.83
CA ALA A 7 1.21 -4.35 -4.12
C ALA A 7 0.85 -5.12 -5.40
N SER A 8 -0.44 -5.44 -5.59
CA SER A 8 -0.93 -6.11 -6.80
C SER A 8 -0.70 -5.30 -8.08
N ILE A 9 -0.86 -3.97 -8.02
CA ILE A 9 -0.58 -3.07 -9.15
C ILE A 9 0.92 -3.10 -9.50
N ILE A 10 1.80 -3.02 -8.50
CA ILE A 10 3.26 -3.05 -8.71
C ILE A 10 3.69 -4.38 -9.32
N ASN A 11 3.18 -5.50 -8.79
CA ASN A 11 3.51 -6.85 -9.23
C ASN A 11 2.80 -7.26 -10.54
N GLY A 12 1.92 -6.42 -11.09
CA GLY A 12 1.19 -6.71 -12.32
C GLY A 12 0.21 -7.89 -12.23
N CYS A 13 -0.24 -8.27 -11.02
CA CYS A 13 -1.19 -9.36 -10.84
C CYS A 13 -2.61 -8.91 -11.20
N ALA A 14 -3.01 -9.05 -12.47
CA ALA A 14 -4.35 -8.65 -12.94
C ALA A 14 -5.49 -9.32 -12.15
N PHE A 15 -5.34 -10.60 -11.79
CA PHE A 15 -6.32 -11.32 -10.97
C PHE A 15 -6.49 -10.67 -9.59
N CYS A 16 -5.39 -10.35 -8.92
CA CYS A 16 -5.38 -9.75 -7.59
C CYS A 16 -5.92 -8.31 -7.64
N VAL A 17 -5.58 -7.54 -8.68
CA VAL A 17 -6.10 -6.19 -8.90
C VAL A 17 -7.63 -6.22 -9.04
N ASP A 18 -8.18 -7.08 -9.90
CA ASP A 18 -9.64 -7.20 -10.07
C ASP A 18 -10.34 -7.55 -8.75
N MET A 19 -9.83 -8.56 -8.04
CA MET A 19 -10.36 -8.99 -6.75
C MET A 19 -10.35 -7.85 -5.72
N HIS A 20 -9.20 -7.20 -5.52
CA HIS A 20 -9.06 -6.18 -4.48
C HIS A 20 -9.71 -4.84 -4.84
N VAL A 21 -9.92 -4.53 -6.13
CA VAL A 21 -10.80 -3.44 -6.57
C VAL A 21 -12.25 -3.72 -6.17
N LYS A 22 -12.75 -4.94 -6.42
CA LYS A 22 -14.12 -5.34 -6.07
C LYS A 22 -14.35 -5.28 -4.56
N GLU A 23 -13.43 -5.81 -3.76
CA GLU A 23 -13.49 -5.75 -2.30
C GLU A 23 -13.45 -4.30 -1.79
N SER A 24 -12.55 -3.47 -2.33
CA SER A 24 -12.46 -2.05 -1.94
C SER A 24 -13.77 -1.30 -2.21
N ARG A 25 -14.37 -1.55 -3.37
CA ARG A 25 -15.66 -0.97 -3.75
C ARG A 25 -16.81 -1.48 -2.87
N HIS A 26 -16.82 -2.79 -2.57
CA HIS A 26 -17.81 -3.38 -1.69
C HIS A 26 -17.81 -2.73 -0.30
N ASP A 27 -16.63 -2.45 0.24
CA ASP A 27 -16.46 -1.81 1.54
C ASP A 27 -16.58 -0.27 1.50
N GLY A 28 -17.01 0.30 0.37
CA GLY A 28 -17.38 1.71 0.26
C GLY A 28 -16.24 2.69 -0.02
N LEU A 29 -15.04 2.21 -0.39
CA LEU A 29 -13.97 3.10 -0.84
C LEU A 29 -14.33 3.73 -2.18
N SER A 30 -14.06 5.03 -2.33
CA SER A 30 -14.49 5.78 -3.50
C SER A 30 -13.74 5.36 -4.77
N GLU A 31 -14.39 5.49 -5.93
CA GLU A 31 -13.73 5.25 -7.22
C GLU A 31 -12.49 6.14 -7.38
N GLN A 32 -12.52 7.37 -6.87
CA GLN A 32 -11.35 8.26 -6.91
C GLN A 32 -10.17 7.70 -6.09
N TRP A 33 -10.43 7.14 -4.92
CA TRP A 33 -9.39 6.51 -4.10
C TRP A 33 -8.82 5.25 -4.76
N ILE A 34 -9.68 4.43 -5.39
CA ILE A 34 -9.27 3.19 -6.06
C ILE A 34 -8.45 3.50 -7.33
N ASN A 35 -8.97 4.39 -8.18
CA ASN A 35 -8.38 4.66 -9.50
C ASN A 35 -7.03 5.39 -9.41
N LEU A 36 -6.81 6.19 -8.37
CA LEU A 36 -5.56 6.96 -8.20
C LEU A 36 -4.45 6.13 -7.53
N MET A 37 -4.70 4.89 -7.13
CA MET A 37 -3.76 4.05 -6.37
C MET A 37 -2.48 3.75 -7.16
N SER A 38 -2.58 3.68 -8.49
CA SER A 38 -1.44 3.46 -9.38
C SER A 38 -0.46 4.65 -9.39
N VAL A 39 -0.97 5.86 -9.13
CA VAL A 39 -0.26 7.14 -9.23
C VAL A 39 -0.34 7.95 -7.93
N TRP A 40 -0.37 7.26 -6.79
CA TRP A 40 -0.74 7.84 -5.50
C TRP A 40 0.14 8.99 -5.01
N ARG A 41 1.40 9.04 -5.43
CA ARG A 41 2.39 10.02 -4.95
C ARG A 41 1.96 11.46 -5.23
N GLU A 42 1.39 11.73 -6.40
CA GLU A 42 0.92 13.07 -6.80
C GLU A 42 -0.57 13.31 -6.49
N SER A 43 -1.25 12.31 -5.91
CA SER A 43 -2.67 12.41 -5.60
C SER A 43 -2.90 13.03 -4.21
N PRO A 44 -3.78 14.05 -4.09
CA PRO A 44 -4.17 14.61 -2.80
C PRO A 44 -5.23 13.77 -2.05
N VAL A 45 -5.68 12.65 -2.62
CA VAL A 45 -6.77 11.83 -2.07
C VAL A 45 -6.39 11.11 -0.78
N TYR A 46 -5.10 10.77 -0.63
CA TYR A 46 -4.61 9.95 0.48
C TYR A 46 -4.17 10.82 1.65
N THR A 47 -4.61 10.45 2.85
CA THR A 47 -4.15 11.03 4.11
C THR A 47 -2.65 10.82 4.33
N GLN A 48 -2.03 11.57 5.24
CA GLN A 48 -0.61 11.38 5.54
C GLN A 48 -0.30 9.98 6.09
N GLN A 49 -1.21 9.42 6.91
CA GLN A 49 -1.10 8.04 7.38
C GLN A 49 -1.12 7.02 6.23
N GLU A 50 -2.03 7.19 5.27
CA GLU A 50 -2.08 6.32 4.09
C GLU A 50 -0.85 6.50 3.19
N ARG A 51 -0.32 7.71 3.05
CA ARG A 51 0.89 7.98 2.28
C ARG A 51 2.13 7.34 2.91
N ALA A 52 2.23 7.35 4.23
CA ALA A 52 3.26 6.61 4.95
C ALA A 52 3.16 5.10 4.69
N LEU A 53 1.95 4.55 4.77
CA LEU A 53 1.69 3.14 4.45
C LEU A 53 2.01 2.80 2.99
N LEU A 54 1.60 3.63 2.03
CA LEU A 54 1.88 3.45 0.60
C LEU A 54 3.39 3.50 0.29
N GLY A 55 4.12 4.39 0.96
CA GLY A 55 5.58 4.46 0.87
C GLY A 55 6.22 3.15 1.31
N TRP A 56 5.76 2.58 2.43
CA TRP A 56 6.25 1.29 2.91
C TRP A 56 5.85 0.12 2.00
N VAL A 57 4.63 0.11 1.48
CA VAL A 57 4.17 -0.91 0.51
C VAL A 57 5.05 -0.87 -0.74
N ASP A 58 5.32 0.31 -1.31
CA ASP A 58 6.20 0.46 -2.48
C ASP A 58 7.62 -0.05 -2.21
N ALA A 59 8.18 0.31 -1.04
CA ALA A 59 9.53 -0.07 -0.66
C ALA A 59 9.67 -1.59 -0.49
N VAL A 60 8.79 -2.20 0.32
CA VAL A 60 8.86 -3.64 0.62
C VAL A 60 8.44 -4.51 -0.57
N THR A 61 7.47 -4.09 -1.39
CA THR A 61 7.11 -4.82 -2.62
C THR A 61 8.30 -4.86 -3.59
N LYS A 62 9.09 -3.79 -3.65
CA LYS A 62 10.30 -3.71 -4.48
C LYS A 62 11.57 -3.90 -3.65
N ILE A 63 11.56 -4.80 -2.67
CA ILE A 63 12.66 -4.96 -1.69
C ILE A 63 14.02 -5.21 -2.35
N ALA A 64 14.05 -5.91 -3.49
CA ALA A 64 15.28 -6.18 -4.24
C ALA A 64 15.92 -4.93 -4.85
N GLU A 65 15.14 -3.88 -5.10
CA GLU A 65 15.60 -2.58 -5.62
C GLU A 65 15.88 -1.60 -4.47
N THR A 66 14.99 -1.54 -3.48
CA THR A 66 14.99 -0.45 -2.50
C THR A 66 15.75 -0.78 -1.21
N GLY A 67 15.81 -2.06 -0.83
CA GLY A 67 16.35 -2.47 0.46
C GLY A 67 15.56 -1.99 1.69
N ALA A 68 14.32 -1.52 1.51
CA ALA A 68 13.48 -0.93 2.57
C ALA A 68 14.22 0.16 3.38
N PRO A 69 14.46 1.35 2.78
CA PRO A 69 15.30 2.38 3.36
C PRO A 69 14.71 3.00 4.64
N ASP A 70 15.58 3.51 5.51
CA ASP A 70 15.24 4.04 6.83
C ASP A 70 14.21 5.18 6.78
N ASP A 71 14.26 6.02 5.75
CA ASP A 71 13.32 7.14 5.58
C ASP A 71 11.87 6.67 5.43
N ALA A 72 11.63 5.58 4.69
CA ALA A 72 10.33 4.96 4.55
C ALA A 72 9.86 4.33 5.86
N PHE A 73 10.77 3.70 6.61
CA PHE A 73 10.46 3.09 7.91
C PHE A 73 10.11 4.14 8.97
N GLU A 74 10.93 5.19 9.12
CA GLU A 74 10.70 6.26 10.08
C GLU A 74 9.41 7.03 9.76
N THR A 75 9.10 7.24 8.48
CA THR A 75 7.82 7.83 8.06
C THR A 75 6.64 6.95 8.48
N LEU A 76 6.74 5.63 8.33
CA LEU A 76 5.69 4.71 8.77
C LEU A 76 5.52 4.73 10.29
N LYS A 77 6.64 4.72 11.03
CA LYS A 77 6.68 4.71 12.49
C LYS A 77 6.07 5.97 13.13
N ALA A 78 6.04 7.08 12.41
CA ALA A 78 5.33 8.28 12.86
C ALA A 78 3.80 8.11 12.90
N HIS A 79 3.24 7.09 12.25
CA HIS A 79 1.80 6.90 12.08
C HIS A 79 1.24 5.57 12.62
N PHE A 80 2.09 4.60 12.91
CA PHE A 80 1.71 3.26 13.33
C PHE A 80 2.60 2.78 14.47
N SER A 81 2.03 2.01 15.40
CA SER A 81 2.80 1.31 16.44
C SER A 81 3.64 0.18 15.86
N ASP A 82 4.69 -0.24 16.57
CA ASP A 82 5.55 -1.35 16.14
C ASP A 82 4.75 -2.64 15.88
N GLU A 83 3.70 -2.92 16.66
CA GLU A 83 2.81 -4.07 16.43
C GLU A 83 2.03 -3.95 15.12
N GLU A 84 1.49 -2.76 14.83
CA GLU A 84 0.80 -2.49 13.56
C GLU A 84 1.76 -2.61 12.37
N ILE A 85 2.99 -2.12 12.50
CA ILE A 85 4.03 -2.22 11.46
C ILE A 85 4.36 -3.67 11.14
N VAL A 86 4.46 -4.54 12.17
CA VAL A 86 4.64 -5.98 11.95
C VAL A 86 3.46 -6.56 11.16
N LYS A 87 2.21 -6.26 11.56
CA LYS A 87 1.01 -6.73 10.86
C LYS A 87 0.94 -6.22 9.42
N ILE A 88 1.29 -4.95 9.19
CA ILE A 88 1.38 -4.33 7.87
C ILE A 88 2.40 -5.09 7.01
N THR A 89 3.59 -5.34 7.54
CA THR A 89 4.68 -6.00 6.81
C THR A 89 4.33 -7.45 6.46
N VAL A 90 3.69 -8.18 7.39
CA VAL A 90 3.12 -9.51 7.11
C VAL A 90 2.04 -9.43 6.04
N ALA A 91 1.15 -8.44 6.08
CA ALA A 91 0.12 -8.25 5.05
C ALA A 91 0.70 -7.95 3.67
N ILE A 92 1.82 -7.22 3.59
CA ILE A 92 2.59 -7.01 2.35
C ILE A 92 3.18 -8.33 1.87
N GLY A 93 3.84 -9.10 2.76
CA GLY A 93 4.40 -10.40 2.41
C GLY A 93 3.34 -11.42 1.94
N ALA A 94 2.13 -11.38 2.51
CA ALA A 94 1.04 -12.27 2.13
C ALA A 94 0.41 -11.97 0.75
N ILE A 95 0.67 -10.80 0.15
CA ILE A 95 0.15 -10.41 -1.17
C ILE A 95 1.25 -10.28 -2.23
N ASN A 96 2.52 -10.48 -1.87
CA ASN A 96 3.64 -10.60 -2.81
C ASN A 96 3.79 -12.05 -3.28
#